data_AF-A0A7I7XDC5-F1
#
_entry.id   AF-A0A7I7XDC5-F1
#
_cell.length_a   1.000
_cell.length_b   1.000
_cell.length_c   1.000
_cell.angle_alpha   90.00
_cell.angle_beta   90.00
_cell.angle_gamma   90.00
#
_symmetry.space_group_name_H-M   'P 1'
#
loop_
_entity.id
_entity.type
_entity.pdbx_description
1 polymer ?
#
loop_
_entity_poly.entity_id
_entity_poly.type
_entity_poly.pdbx_seq_one_letter_code
_entity_poly.pdbx_strand_id
1 'polypeptide(L)'
;MTGGALNADFALMTAVAARVDDRNEETRAMLQTFIGQMTSVPSSVWGGAAAVRFREVVDRWNTESTALHQSLGRIAETIRGNEQTLREAAELHSHRIAAVDVR
;
A
#
# COMPACT_ATOMS: atom_id res chain seq x y z
N MET A 1 -22.24 14.08 20.28
CA MET A 1 -20.80 14.31 20.08
C MET A 1 -20.07 13.14 19.40
N THR A 2 -20.65 11.94 19.32
CA THR A 2 -20.03 10.73 18.74
C THR A 2 -19.84 10.76 17.21
N GLY A 3 -20.75 11.38 16.45
CA GLY A 3 -20.64 11.45 14.98
C GLY A 3 -19.43 12.25 14.46
N GLY A 4 -18.94 13.23 15.25
CA GLY A 4 -17.75 14.00 14.88
C GLY A 4 -16.45 13.19 14.98
N ALA A 5 -16.34 12.34 16.01
CA ALA A 5 -15.19 11.45 16.19
C ALA A 5 -15.14 10.36 15.12
N LEU A 6 -16.27 9.72 14.81
CA LEU A 6 -16.37 8.69 13.75
C LEU A 6 -15.96 9.22 12.36
N ASN A 7 -16.39 10.43 12.00
CA ASN A 7 -15.97 11.03 10.73
C ASN A 7 -14.46 11.33 10.69
N ALA A 8 -13.87 11.75 11.82
CA ALA A 8 -12.43 11.94 11.93
C ALA A 8 -11.66 10.61 11.79
N ASP A 9 -12.20 9.52 12.37
CA ASP A 9 -11.62 8.19 12.25
C ASP A 9 -11.66 7.69 10.79
N PHE A 10 -12.75 7.89 10.06
CA PHE A 10 -12.81 7.54 8.63
C PHE A 10 -11.82 8.35 7.79
N ALA A 11 -11.73 9.66 8.02
CA ALA A 11 -10.75 10.50 7.33
C ALA A 11 -9.30 10.04 7.61
N LEU A 12 -9.03 9.61 8.85
CA LEU A 12 -7.73 9.02 9.21
C LEU A 12 -7.48 7.71 8.46
N MET A 13 -8.47 6.81 8.38
CA MET A 13 -8.33 5.55 7.63
C MET A 13 -8.02 5.81 6.15
N THR A 14 -8.73 6.74 5.50
CA THR A 14 -8.44 7.14 4.12
C THR A 14 -7.02 7.69 3.98
N ALA A 15 -6.59 8.56 4.90
CA ALA A 15 -5.25 9.13 4.88
C ALA A 15 -4.14 8.08 5.07
N VAL A 16 -4.36 7.10 5.95
CA VAL A 16 -3.41 5.99 6.16
C VAL A 16 -3.31 5.13 4.90
N ALA A 17 -4.43 4.77 4.27
CA ALA A 17 -4.42 4.00 3.02
C ALA A 17 -3.65 4.75 1.90
N ALA A 18 -3.90 6.05 1.74
CA ALA A 18 -3.17 6.88 0.77
C ALA A 18 -1.66 6.91 1.07
N ARG A 19 -1.28 7.06 2.35
CA ARG A 19 0.13 7.05 2.75
C ARG A 19 0.82 5.71 2.48
N VAL A 20 0.10 4.59 2.61
CA VAL A 20 0.61 3.27 2.23
C VAL A 20 0.91 3.22 0.74
N ASP A 21 0.00 3.71 -0.10
CA ASP A 21 0.20 3.77 -1.55
C ASP A 21 1.39 4.67 -1.93
N ASP A 22 1.50 5.85 -1.34
CA ASP A 22 2.61 6.78 -1.60
C ASP A 22 3.98 6.16 -1.23
N ARG A 23 4.04 5.38 -0.15
CA ARG A 23 5.25 4.63 0.24
C ARG A 23 5.53 3.46 -0.67
N ASN A 24 4.48 2.80 -1.12
CA ASN A 24 4.58 1.69 -2.03
C ASN A 24 5.15 2.13 -3.39
N GLU A 25 4.64 3.23 -3.94
CA GLU A 25 5.08 3.78 -5.21
C GLU A 25 6.50 4.36 -5.17
N GLU A 26 6.89 5.08 -4.10
CA GLU A 26 8.27 5.57 -3.98
C GLU A 26 9.26 4.40 -3.91
N THR A 27 8.94 3.37 -3.12
CA THR A 27 9.77 2.18 -3.01
C THR A 27 9.92 1.53 -4.39
N ARG A 28 8.80 1.33 -5.10
CA ARG A 28 8.80 0.77 -6.46
C ARG A 28 9.65 1.58 -7.44
N ALA A 29 9.54 2.92 -7.41
CA ALA A 29 10.29 3.81 -8.29
C ALA A 29 11.80 3.80 -8.01
N MET A 30 12.19 3.87 -6.73
CA MET A 30 13.59 3.79 -6.30
C MET A 30 14.23 2.47 -6.76
N LEU A 31 13.47 1.38 -6.66
CA LEU A 31 13.91 0.06 -7.07
C LEU A 31 14.06 -0.10 -8.58
N GLN A 32 13.10 0.39 -9.36
CA GLN A 32 13.24 0.39 -10.83
C GLN A 32 14.45 1.19 -11.27
N THR A 33 14.71 2.32 -10.61
CA THR A 33 15.91 3.15 -10.87
C THR A 33 17.18 2.37 -10.59
N PHE A 34 17.26 1.71 -9.43
CA PHE A 34 18.42 0.89 -9.05
C PHE A 34 18.65 -0.26 -10.04
N ILE A 35 17.61 -1.01 -10.40
CA ILE A 35 17.70 -2.10 -11.38
C ILE A 35 18.17 -1.59 -12.75
N GLY A 36 17.65 -0.45 -13.19
CA GLY A 36 18.09 0.19 -14.45
C GLY A 36 19.57 0.57 -14.42
N GLN A 37 20.04 1.15 -13.31
CA GLN A 37 21.45 1.48 -13.12
C GLN A 37 22.32 0.22 -13.16
N MET A 38 21.93 -0.85 -12.46
CA MET A 38 22.71 -2.07 -12.43
C MET A 38 22.73 -2.81 -13.77
N THR A 39 21.61 -2.86 -14.48
CA THR A 39 21.55 -3.49 -15.82
C THR A 39 22.30 -2.69 -16.88
N SER A 40 22.52 -1.39 -16.65
CA SER A 40 23.33 -0.54 -17.53
C SER A 40 24.84 -0.72 -17.38
N VAL A 41 25.30 -1.44 -16.35
CA VAL A 41 26.74 -1.64 -16.13
C VAL A 41 27.33 -2.50 -17.25
N PRO A 42 28.39 -2.03 -17.95
CA PRO A 42 28.99 -2.77 -19.05
C PRO A 42 29.55 -4.13 -18.61
N SER A 43 29.46 -5.13 -19.48
CA SER A 43 30.04 -6.46 -19.26
C SER A 43 31.58 -6.44 -19.14
N SER A 44 32.23 -5.40 -19.65
CA SER A 44 33.66 -5.15 -19.44
C SER A 44 34.00 -4.78 -17.99
N VAL A 45 33.05 -4.23 -17.24
CA VAL A 45 33.19 -3.86 -15.82
C VAL A 45 32.78 -5.05 -14.93
N TRP A 46 31.67 -5.71 -15.25
CA TRP A 46 31.24 -6.93 -14.59
C TRP A 46 31.36 -8.13 -15.54
N GLY A 47 32.52 -8.75 -15.52
CA GLY A 47 32.80 -9.99 -16.26
C GLY A 47 32.69 -11.24 -15.38
N GLY A 48 32.46 -12.39 -16.02
CA GLY A 48 32.59 -13.70 -15.39
C GLY A 48 31.59 -13.99 -14.25
N ALA A 49 32.04 -14.74 -13.24
CA ALA A 49 31.19 -15.26 -12.16
C ALA A 49 30.55 -14.15 -11.30
N ALA A 50 31.22 -13.00 -11.14
CA ALA A 50 30.69 -11.87 -10.36
C ALA A 50 29.41 -11.29 -10.99
N ALA A 51 29.37 -11.19 -12.32
CA ALA A 51 28.20 -10.70 -13.04
C ALA A 51 26.98 -11.63 -12.90
N VAL A 52 27.21 -12.94 -12.86
CA VAL A 52 26.14 -13.94 -12.67
C VAL A 52 25.55 -13.81 -11.27
N ARG A 53 26.39 -13.80 -10.22
CA ARG A 53 25.94 -13.63 -8.84
C ARG A 53 25.20 -12.33 -8.62
N PHE A 54 25.68 -11.26 -9.25
CA PHE A 54 25.02 -9.96 -9.14
C PHE A 54 23.62 -9.99 -9.75
N ARG A 55 23.46 -10.58 -10.95
CA ARG A 55 22.13 -10.77 -11.56
C ARG A 55 21.19 -11.60 -10.69
N GLU A 56 21.67 -12.69 -10.11
CA GLU A 56 20.86 -13.53 -9.21
C GLU A 56 20.33 -12.73 -8.00
N VAL A 57 21.16 -11.87 -7.41
CA VAL A 57 20.74 -10.99 -6.31
C VAL A 57 19.70 -9.98 -6.76
N VAL A 58 19.88 -9.36 -7.93
CA VAL A 58 18.93 -8.40 -8.50
C VAL A 58 17.58 -9.06 -8.79
N ASP A 59 17.58 -10.24 -9.40
CA ASP A 59 16.34 -10.97 -9.76
C ASP A 59 15.56 -11.38 -8.51
N ARG A 60 16.26 -11.88 -7.49
CA ARG A 60 15.66 -12.22 -6.20
C ARG A 60 15.07 -10.99 -5.54
N TRP A 61 15.84 -9.91 -5.46
CA TRP A 61 15.38 -8.68 -4.85
C TRP A 61 14.18 -8.06 -5.58
N ASN A 62 14.15 -8.12 -6.92
CA ASN A 62 13.02 -7.68 -7.72
C ASN A 62 11.75 -8.50 -7.41
N THR A 63 11.91 -9.81 -7.21
CA THR A 63 10.82 -10.70 -6.80
C THR A 63 10.29 -10.34 -5.42
N GLU A 64 11.17 -10.19 -4.43
CA GLU A 64 10.82 -9.81 -3.06
C GLU A 64 10.13 -8.44 -3.01
N SER A 65 10.63 -7.48 -3.80
CA SER A 65 10.07 -6.14 -3.91
C SER A 65 8.68 -6.12 -4.55
N THR A 66 8.46 -6.94 -5.58
CA THR A 66 7.13 -7.08 -6.21
C THR A 66 6.13 -7.69 -5.21
N ALA A 67 6.55 -8.68 -4.43
CA ALA A 67 5.73 -9.28 -3.40
C ALA A 67 5.39 -8.29 -2.26
N LEU A 68 6.35 -7.47 -1.86
CA LEU A 68 6.12 -6.37 -0.92
C LEU A 68 5.11 -5.36 -1.47
N HIS A 69 5.26 -4.98 -2.74
CA HIS A 69 4.36 -4.02 -3.40
C HIS A 69 2.90 -4.51 -3.42
N GLN A 70 2.69 -5.76 -3.80
CA GLN A 70 1.36 -6.40 -3.77
C GLN A 70 0.81 -6.50 -2.36
N SER A 71 1.65 -6.75 -1.36
CA SER A 71 1.22 -6.86 0.03
C SER A 71 0.82 -5.50 0.62
N LEU A 72 1.56 -4.43 0.31
CA LEU A 72 1.20 -3.06 0.69
C LEU A 72 -0.10 -2.62 0.01
N GLY A 73 -0.29 -2.92 -1.28
CA GLY A 73 -1.54 -2.65 -2.00
C GLY A 73 -2.75 -3.34 -1.33
N ARG A 74 -2.62 -4.62 -0.98
CA ARG A 74 -3.67 -5.35 -0.23
C ARG A 74 -3.96 -4.76 1.15
N ILE A 75 -2.95 -4.21 1.84
CA ILE A 75 -3.17 -3.52 3.13
C ILE A 75 -4.00 -2.25 2.91
N ALA A 76 -3.67 -1.43 1.90
CA ALA A 76 -4.43 -0.23 1.57
C ALA A 76 -5.87 -0.56 1.17
N GLU A 77 -6.08 -1.60 0.36
CA GLU A 77 -7.41 -2.12 0.00
C GLU A 77 -8.20 -2.57 1.24
N THR A 78 -7.56 -3.30 2.16
CA THR A 78 -8.20 -3.76 3.40
C THR A 78 -8.64 -2.58 4.27
N ILE A 79 -7.81 -1.53 4.38
CA ILE A 79 -8.16 -0.33 5.15
C ILE A 79 -9.39 0.37 4.54
N ARG A 80 -9.45 0.50 3.21
CA ARG A 80 -10.62 1.08 2.52
C ARG A 80 -11.88 0.24 2.70
N GLY A 81 -11.77 -1.08 2.56
CA GLY A 81 -12.90 -1.98 2.78
C GLY A 81 -13.44 -1.92 4.22
N ASN A 82 -12.55 -1.80 5.20
CA ASN A 82 -12.94 -1.59 6.59
C ASN A 82 -13.64 -0.24 6.80
N GLU A 83 -13.13 0.84 6.20
CA GLU A 83 -13.74 2.17 6.29
C GLU A 83 -15.17 2.15 5.72
N GLN A 84 -15.36 1.57 4.54
CA GLN A 84 -16.67 1.44 3.92
C GLN A 84 -17.64 0.64 4.80
N THR A 85 -17.20 -0.52 5.29
CA THR A 85 -18.03 -1.39 6.15
C THR A 85 -18.45 -0.66 7.43
N LEU A 86 -17.54 0.09 8.05
CA LEU A 86 -17.82 0.85 9.27
C LEU A 86 -18.77 2.03 9.00
N ARG A 87 -18.62 2.71 7.85
CA ARG A 87 -19.50 3.80 7.43
C ARG A 87 -20.94 3.31 7.23
N GLU A 88 -21.11 2.21 6.50
CA GLU A 88 -22.43 1.58 6.29
C GLU A 88 -23.08 1.18 7.62
N ALA A 89 -22.32 0.60 8.55
CA ALA A 89 -22.81 0.25 9.88
C ALA A 89 -23.23 1.48 10.70
N ALA A 90 -22.46 2.57 10.64
CA ALA A 90 -22.76 3.81 11.32
C ALA A 90 -24.04 4.48 10.77
N GLU A 91 -24.21 4.49 9.45
CA GLU A 91 -25.42 5.00 8.79
C GLU A 91 -26.64 4.18 9.19
N LEU A 92 -26.58 2.85 9.12
CA LEU A 92 -27.68 1.98 9.56
C LEU A 92 -28.06 2.20 11.02
N HIS A 93 -27.06 2.37 11.90
CA HIS A 93 -27.29 2.66 13.30
C HIS A 93 -28.00 4.01 13.51
N SER A 94 -27.57 5.05 12.79
CA SER A 94 -28.22 6.37 12.86
C SER A 94 -29.68 6.32 12.39
N HIS A 95 -29.98 5.60 11.31
CA HIS A 95 -31.35 5.43 10.82
C HIS A 95 -32.24 4.72 11.85
N ARG A 96 -31.71 3.69 12.52
CA ARG A 96 -32.44 2.97 13.59
C ARG A 96 -32.74 3.86 14.79
N ILE A 97 -31.80 4.69 15.24
CA ILE A 97 -32.05 5.63 16.34
C ILE A 97 -33.12 6.64 15.94
N ALA A 98 -33.02 7.25 14.76
CA ALA A 98 -34.02 8.21 14.28
C ALA A 98 -35.42 7.58 14.17
N ALA A 99 -35.52 6.30 13.79
CA ALA A 99 -36.80 5.59 13.73
C ALA A 99 -37.42 5.30 15.11
N VAL A 100 -36.60 5.19 16.17
CA VAL A 100 -37.07 4.98 17.55
C VAL A 100 -37.49 6.30 18.21
N ASP A 101 -36.76 7.39 17.96
CA ASP A 101 -37.06 8.72 18.53
C ASP A 101 -38.34 9.37 17.97
N VAL A 102 -38.88 8.88 16.84
CA VAL A 102 -40.10 9.40 16.21
C VAL A 102 -41.38 8.77 16.78
N ARG A 103 -41.28 7.94 17.83
CA ARG A 103 -42.42 7.26 18.49
C ARG A 103 -42.66 7.74 19.91
#